data_AF-A0AA46ZFS1-F1
#
_entry.id   AF-A0AA46ZFS1-F1
#
_cell.length_a   1.000
_cell.length_b   1.000
_cell.length_c   1.000
_cell.angle_alpha   90.00
_cell.angle_beta   90.00
_cell.angle_gamma   90.00
#
_symmetry.space_group_name_H-M   'P 1'
#
loop_
_entity.id
_entity.type
_entity.pdbx_description
1 polymer ?
#
loop_
_entity_poly.entity_id
_entity_poly.type
_entity_poly.pdbx_seq_one_letter_code
_entity_poly.pdbx_strand_id
1 'polypeptide(L)'
;MSEIDIHDRIAAVHREIGDLPFQERDGRSVLLRRSFDAPVMEVWAACTDPDRIARWLAPVTGDLHPGNRYEAGDLASGEVLRCESPNLVKVTWEYGPDSVTEIEVRLTDAPGRTTAFELEHTSAAATVDALVREQGPVGPVGVGAGWDTALLALDHHLSGTPFDRTAWTGSPESRTYARLSHRAWGDAAGAYWDLDADAVDAVVAFADQHFLPGDEVGE
;
A
#
# COMPACT_ATOMS: atom_id res chain seq x y z
N MET A 1 -10.32 6.81 16.99
CA MET A 1 -10.54 5.44 16.48
C MET A 1 -10.48 4.52 17.68
N SER A 2 -11.42 3.58 17.85
CA SER A 2 -11.30 2.60 18.94
C SER A 2 -10.43 1.42 18.50
N GLU A 3 -9.94 0.62 19.44
CA GLU A 3 -9.16 -0.59 19.13
C GLU A 3 -9.99 -1.63 18.36
N ILE A 4 -11.27 -1.77 18.69
CA ILE A 4 -12.21 -2.65 17.97
C ILE A 4 -12.35 -2.22 16.51
N ASP A 5 -12.48 -0.91 16.27
CA ASP A 5 -12.57 -0.35 14.91
C ASP A 5 -11.29 -0.61 14.11
N ILE A 6 -10.11 -0.50 14.74
CA ILE A 6 -8.83 -0.86 14.09
C ILE A 6 -8.82 -2.34 13.68
N HIS A 7 -9.22 -3.24 14.57
CA HIS A 7 -9.27 -4.67 14.30
C HIS A 7 -10.21 -5.00 13.13
N ASP A 8 -11.43 -4.46 13.15
CA ASP A 8 -12.42 -4.70 12.10
C ASP A 8 -11.92 -4.19 10.74
N ARG A 9 -11.26 -3.02 10.72
CA ARG A 9 -10.68 -2.46 9.49
C ARG A 9 -9.54 -3.32 8.95
N ILE A 10 -8.65 -3.85 9.79
CA ILE A 10 -7.58 -4.75 9.33
C ILE A 10 -8.17 -6.06 8.81
N ALA A 11 -9.14 -6.64 9.52
CA ALA A 11 -9.77 -7.91 9.14
C ALA A 11 -10.59 -7.82 7.85
N ALA A 12 -11.18 -6.66 7.54
CA ALA A 12 -11.97 -6.46 6.33
C ALA A 12 -11.15 -6.40 5.04
N VAL A 13 -9.83 -6.24 5.13
CA VAL A 13 -8.94 -6.14 3.98
C VAL A 13 -8.49 -7.53 3.55
N HIS A 14 -8.70 -7.85 2.27
CA HIS A 14 -8.13 -9.04 1.67
C HIS A 14 -6.70 -8.75 1.19
N ARG A 15 -5.78 -9.65 1.53
CA ARG A 15 -4.34 -9.53 1.26
C ARG A 15 -3.84 -10.79 0.58
N GLU A 16 -2.97 -10.61 -0.41
CA GLU A 16 -2.39 -11.70 -1.17
C GLU A 16 -0.95 -11.33 -1.56
N ILE A 17 -0.06 -12.30 -1.49
CA ILE A 17 1.24 -12.24 -2.15
C ILE A 17 1.20 -13.26 -3.27
N GLY A 18 1.65 -12.88 -4.46
CA GLY A 18 1.48 -13.71 -5.64
C GLY A 18 2.56 -13.54 -6.69
N ASP A 19 2.39 -14.29 -7.76
CA ASP A 19 3.19 -14.25 -8.97
C ASP A 19 2.47 -13.41 -10.03
N LEU A 20 3.04 -12.26 -10.39
CA LEU A 20 2.55 -11.48 -11.53
C LEU A 20 3.70 -10.95 -12.38
N PRO A 21 3.50 -10.83 -13.71
CA PRO A 21 4.55 -10.30 -14.57
C PRO A 21 4.92 -8.86 -14.20
N PHE A 22 6.23 -8.62 -14.09
CA PHE A 22 6.81 -7.29 -13.98
C PHE A 22 7.63 -7.02 -15.24
N GLN A 23 7.26 -6.00 -16.02
CA GLN A 23 7.96 -5.63 -17.26
C GLN A 23 8.23 -6.85 -18.19
N GLU A 24 7.18 -7.65 -18.42
CA GLU A 24 7.21 -8.89 -19.24
C GLU A 24 8.13 -10.02 -18.71
N ARG A 25 8.57 -9.93 -17.46
CA ARG A 25 9.37 -10.93 -16.76
C ARG A 25 8.68 -11.44 -15.50
N ASP A 26 9.24 -12.45 -14.86
CA ASP A 26 8.75 -12.93 -13.57
C ASP A 26 8.78 -11.80 -12.53
N GLY A 27 7.65 -11.62 -11.84
CA GLY A 27 7.49 -10.66 -10.77
C GLY A 27 6.83 -11.26 -9.54
N ARG A 28 6.89 -10.50 -8.45
CA ARG A 28 6.19 -10.77 -7.20
C ARG A 28 5.24 -9.62 -6.92
N SER A 29 4.00 -9.93 -6.57
CA SER A 29 2.98 -8.93 -6.26
C SER A 29 2.64 -8.91 -4.77
N VAL A 30 2.34 -7.71 -4.28
CA VAL A 30 1.68 -7.45 -3.01
C VAL A 30 0.33 -6.85 -3.37
N LEU A 31 -0.75 -7.59 -3.09
CA LEU A 31 -2.10 -7.25 -3.51
C LEU A 31 -2.99 -7.00 -2.30
N LEU A 32 -3.66 -5.86 -2.31
CA LEU A 32 -4.63 -5.46 -1.32
C LEU A 32 -5.97 -5.18 -1.99
N ARG A 33 -7.04 -5.78 -1.46
CA ARG A 33 -8.42 -5.49 -1.89
C ARG A 33 -9.26 -5.03 -0.71
N ARG A 34 -10.02 -3.96 -0.91
CA ARG A 34 -11.00 -3.44 0.06
C ARG A 34 -12.12 -2.69 -0.63
N SER A 35 -13.17 -2.38 0.13
CA SER A 35 -14.28 -1.56 -0.36
C SER A 35 -14.25 -0.17 0.27
N PHE A 36 -14.67 0.83 -0.50
CA PHE A 36 -14.96 2.17 0.00
C PHE A 36 -16.44 2.48 -0.11
N ASP A 37 -16.99 3.17 0.89
CA ASP A 37 -18.34 3.74 0.85
C ASP A 37 -18.34 5.08 0.08
N ALA A 38 -17.92 5.02 -1.19
CA ALA A 38 -17.90 6.14 -2.11
C ALA A 38 -18.15 5.66 -3.55
N PRO A 39 -18.82 6.47 -4.40
CA PRO A 39 -18.99 6.15 -5.82
C PRO A 39 -17.66 6.03 -6.54
N VAL A 40 -17.59 5.19 -7.58
CA VAL A 40 -16.35 4.92 -8.33
C VAL A 40 -15.67 6.19 -8.87
N MET A 41 -16.44 7.20 -9.28
CA MET A 41 -15.89 8.47 -9.76
C MET A 41 -15.21 9.30 -8.66
N GLU A 42 -15.67 9.21 -7.41
CA GLU A 42 -15.04 9.88 -6.28
C GLU A 42 -13.73 9.21 -5.90
N VAL A 43 -13.72 7.86 -5.89
CA VAL A 43 -12.49 7.09 -5.67
C VAL A 43 -11.49 7.30 -6.80
N TRP A 44 -11.96 7.29 -8.05
CA TRP A 44 -11.15 7.61 -9.23
C TRP A 44 -10.48 8.97 -9.10
N ALA A 45 -11.27 10.02 -8.85
CA ALA A 45 -10.71 11.36 -8.67
C ALA A 45 -9.73 11.42 -7.48
N ALA A 46 -9.98 10.71 -6.38
CA ALA A 46 -9.03 10.64 -5.27
C ALA A 46 -7.70 9.95 -5.62
N CYS A 47 -7.68 9.10 -6.65
CA CYS A 47 -6.49 8.41 -7.15
C CYS A 47 -5.80 9.10 -8.33
N THR A 48 -6.45 10.02 -9.04
CA THR A 48 -5.91 10.61 -10.27
C THR A 48 -5.83 12.15 -10.28
N ASP A 49 -6.48 12.85 -9.35
CA ASP A 49 -6.36 14.30 -9.21
C ASP A 49 -5.22 14.63 -8.23
N PRO A 50 -4.15 15.34 -8.65
CA PRO A 50 -3.03 15.69 -7.78
C PRO A 50 -3.44 16.37 -6.48
N ASP A 51 -4.44 17.26 -6.51
CA ASP A 51 -4.91 18.00 -5.33
C ASP A 51 -5.64 17.07 -4.34
N ARG A 52 -6.26 15.99 -4.84
CA ARG A 52 -6.91 14.97 -4.01
C ARG A 52 -5.93 13.93 -3.50
N ILE A 53 -4.98 13.49 -4.33
CA ILE A 53 -3.91 12.57 -3.92
C ILE A 53 -3.10 13.17 -2.77
N ALA A 54 -2.80 14.47 -2.83
CA ALA A 54 -2.11 15.21 -1.78
C ALA A 54 -2.80 15.16 -0.41
N ARG A 55 -4.10 14.86 -0.35
CA ARG A 55 -4.85 14.77 0.91
C ARG A 55 -4.60 13.49 1.68
N TRP A 56 -4.14 12.43 1.03
CA TRP A 56 -4.02 11.11 1.68
C TRP A 56 -2.68 10.41 1.46
N LEU A 57 -1.95 10.69 0.37
CA LEU A 57 -0.68 10.03 0.05
C LEU A 57 0.52 10.98 0.22
N ALA A 58 0.74 11.87 -0.74
CA ALA A 58 1.78 12.90 -0.73
C ALA A 58 1.44 13.95 -1.80
N PRO A 59 2.00 15.19 -1.71
CA PRO A 59 1.90 16.14 -2.81
C PRO A 59 2.43 15.51 -4.11
N VAL A 60 1.60 15.51 -5.15
CA VAL A 60 1.99 15.00 -6.48
C VAL A 60 2.22 16.16 -7.44
N THR A 61 3.33 16.14 -8.14
CA THR A 61 3.65 17.08 -9.22
C THR A 61 3.98 16.34 -10.51
N GLY A 62 3.91 17.04 -11.64
CA GLY A 62 4.07 16.45 -12.97
C GLY A 62 2.74 16.40 -13.72
N ASP A 63 2.72 15.62 -14.81
CA ASP A 63 1.53 15.45 -15.65
C ASP A 63 1.07 13.99 -15.60
N LEU A 64 -0.14 13.73 -15.10
CA LEU A 64 -0.66 12.38 -14.86
C LEU A 64 -1.32 11.74 -16.10
N HIS A 65 -0.76 12.03 -17.28
CA HIS A 65 -1.13 11.39 -18.55
C HIS A 65 -0.13 10.28 -18.91
N PRO A 66 -0.58 9.21 -19.59
CA PRO A 66 0.30 8.13 -20.00
C PRO A 66 1.55 8.61 -20.77
N GLY A 67 2.72 8.08 -20.40
CA GLY A 67 4.03 8.44 -20.93
C GLY A 67 4.71 9.63 -20.25
N ASN A 68 4.02 10.33 -19.35
CA ASN A 68 4.59 11.44 -18.59
C ASN A 68 5.08 10.99 -17.20
N ARG A 69 6.05 11.76 -16.66
CA ARG A 69 6.60 11.53 -15.33
C ARG A 69 5.90 12.36 -14.25
N TYR A 70 5.93 11.83 -13.04
CA TYR A 70 5.42 12.46 -11.84
C TYR A 70 6.39 12.30 -10.66
N GLU A 71 6.21 13.15 -9.66
CA GLU A 71 6.91 13.12 -8.38
C GLU A 71 5.86 13.09 -7.26
N ALA A 72 5.96 12.16 -6.31
CA ALA A 72 5.07 12.01 -5.17
C ALA A 72 5.78 12.38 -3.86
N GLY A 73 6.04 13.68 -3.67
CA GLY A 73 6.82 14.21 -2.55
C GLY A 73 8.18 13.51 -2.45
N ASP A 74 8.56 13.13 -1.23
CA ASP A 74 9.78 12.35 -0.97
C ASP A 74 9.53 10.83 -0.98
N LEU A 75 8.31 10.37 -1.32
CA LEU A 75 7.96 8.94 -1.28
C LEU A 75 8.47 8.18 -2.50
N ALA A 76 8.29 8.74 -3.70
CA ALA A 76 8.70 8.14 -4.96
C ALA A 76 8.60 9.12 -6.12
N SER A 77 9.26 8.78 -7.22
CA SER A 77 8.98 9.31 -8.55
C SER A 77 8.41 8.21 -9.44
N GLY A 78 7.97 8.53 -10.66
CA GLY A 78 7.56 7.49 -11.60
C GLY A 78 7.09 8.03 -12.95
N GLU A 79 6.62 7.10 -13.79
CA GLU A 79 6.00 7.32 -15.08
C GLU A 79 4.58 6.73 -15.07
N VAL A 80 3.64 7.45 -15.67
CA VAL A 80 2.29 6.93 -15.88
C VAL A 80 2.30 5.97 -17.06
N LEU A 81 2.04 4.69 -16.80
CA LEU A 81 2.01 3.65 -17.83
C LEU A 81 0.62 3.54 -18.47
N ARG A 82 -0.43 3.60 -17.65
CA ARG A 82 -1.84 3.58 -18.10
C ARG A 82 -2.70 4.44 -17.19
N CYS A 83 -3.72 5.07 -17.77
CA CYS A 83 -4.72 5.85 -17.06
C CYS A 83 -6.04 5.76 -17.85
N GLU A 84 -6.90 4.82 -17.45
CA GLU A 84 -8.13 4.44 -18.13
C GLU A 84 -9.31 4.73 -17.20
N SER A 85 -9.91 5.91 -17.36
CA SER A 85 -10.99 6.36 -16.49
C SER A 85 -12.27 5.53 -16.66
N PRO A 86 -12.99 5.20 -15.55
CA PRO A 86 -12.63 5.41 -14.15
C PRO A 86 -12.06 4.16 -13.47
N ASN A 87 -11.51 3.21 -14.22
CA ASN A 87 -11.31 1.84 -13.74
C ASN A 87 -9.86 1.46 -13.47
N LEU A 88 -8.88 2.09 -14.12
CA LEU A 88 -7.49 1.62 -14.02
C LEU A 88 -6.49 2.75 -14.08
N VAL A 89 -5.57 2.80 -13.13
CA VAL A 89 -4.34 3.58 -13.22
C VAL A 89 -3.15 2.67 -12.94
N LYS A 90 -2.14 2.74 -13.80
CA LYS A 90 -0.90 1.99 -13.67
C LYS A 90 0.29 2.93 -13.81
N VAL A 91 1.21 2.86 -12.86
CA VAL A 91 2.39 3.72 -12.79
C VAL A 91 3.64 2.91 -12.44
N THR A 92 4.81 3.37 -12.84
CA THR A 92 6.05 2.95 -12.17
C THR A 92 6.14 3.64 -10.81
N TRP A 93 6.81 3.00 -9.85
CA TRP A 93 7.07 3.55 -8.54
C TRP A 93 8.57 3.41 -8.25
N GLU A 94 9.28 4.53 -8.27
CA GLU A 94 10.73 4.58 -8.32
C GLU A 94 11.28 5.14 -6.99
N TYR A 95 11.95 4.28 -6.22
CA TYR A 95 12.66 4.66 -5.00
C TYR A 95 14.16 4.80 -5.29
N GLY A 96 14.52 5.88 -5.98
CA GLY A 96 15.87 6.09 -6.49
C GLY A 96 16.16 5.29 -7.78
N PRO A 97 17.38 5.43 -8.34
CA PRO A 97 17.68 4.99 -9.71
C PRO A 97 17.66 3.48 -9.93
N ASP A 98 17.86 2.68 -8.88
CA ASP A 98 17.99 1.22 -8.96
C ASP A 98 16.79 0.45 -8.41
N SER A 99 15.73 1.14 -7.97
CA SER A 99 14.55 0.52 -7.37
C SER A 99 13.28 0.96 -8.10
N VAL A 100 13.00 0.30 -9.22
CA VAL A 100 11.79 0.52 -10.02
C VAL A 100 10.82 -0.62 -9.78
N THR A 101 9.60 -0.29 -9.38
CA THR A 101 8.47 -1.21 -9.24
C THR A 101 7.27 -0.67 -10.01
N GLU A 102 6.16 -1.39 -10.02
CA GLU A 102 4.90 -0.95 -10.65
C GLU A 102 3.76 -1.00 -9.64
N ILE A 103 2.87 -0.01 -9.70
CA ILE A 103 1.60 -0.02 -8.99
C ILE A 103 0.47 0.00 -10.00
N GLU A 104 -0.49 -0.88 -9.83
CA GLU A 104 -1.75 -0.87 -10.56
C GLU A 104 -2.90 -0.75 -9.56
N VAL A 105 -3.75 0.25 -9.75
CA VAL A 105 -5.01 0.41 -9.03
C VAL A 105 -6.15 0.08 -9.97
N ARG A 106 -7.02 -0.84 -9.55
CA ARG A 106 -8.23 -1.24 -10.27
C ARG A 106 -9.46 -0.91 -9.46
N LEU A 107 -10.42 -0.23 -10.08
CA LEU A 107 -11.68 0.20 -9.47
C LEU A 107 -12.85 -0.49 -10.16
N THR A 108 -13.70 -1.13 -9.36
CA THR A 108 -14.95 -1.75 -9.84
C THR A 108 -16.13 -1.18 -9.06
N ASP A 109 -17.15 -0.70 -9.77
CA ASP A 109 -18.39 -0.23 -9.17
C ASP A 109 -19.10 -1.40 -8.47
N ALA A 110 -19.58 -1.17 -7.25
CA ALA A 110 -20.21 -2.17 -6.40
C ALA A 110 -21.54 -1.66 -5.82
N PRO A 111 -22.45 -2.56 -5.40
CA PRO A 111 -23.77 -2.17 -4.91
C PRO A 111 -23.71 -1.19 -3.74
N GLY A 112 -24.72 -0.31 -3.63
CA GLY A 112 -24.86 0.59 -2.48
C GLY A 112 -24.00 1.85 -2.52
N ARG A 113 -23.57 2.31 -3.70
CA ARG A 113 -22.61 3.42 -3.89
C ARG A 113 -21.23 3.10 -3.29
N THR A 114 -20.85 1.82 -3.36
CA THR A 114 -19.54 1.37 -2.90
C THR A 114 -18.62 1.13 -4.09
N THR A 115 -17.31 1.19 -3.87
CA THR A 115 -16.30 0.87 -4.89
C THR A 115 -15.41 -0.22 -4.34
N ALA A 116 -15.29 -1.33 -5.08
CA ALA A 116 -14.25 -2.31 -4.86
C ALA A 116 -12.93 -1.75 -5.41
N PHE A 117 -11.96 -1.60 -4.52
CA PHE A 117 -10.63 -1.07 -4.80
C PHE A 117 -9.61 -2.19 -4.66
N GLU A 118 -8.83 -2.41 -5.70
CA GLU A 118 -7.65 -3.26 -5.68
C GLU A 118 -6.41 -2.42 -5.93
N LEU A 119 -5.37 -2.63 -5.13
CA LEU A 119 -4.04 -2.08 -5.37
C LEU A 119 -3.05 -3.22 -5.41
N GLU A 120 -2.30 -3.28 -6.49
CA GLU A 120 -1.29 -4.29 -6.75
C GLU A 120 0.07 -3.63 -6.95
N HIS A 121 1.01 -3.94 -6.06
CA HIS A 121 2.39 -3.46 -6.14
C HIS A 121 3.28 -4.61 -6.59
N THR A 122 3.85 -4.51 -7.77
CA THR A 122 4.64 -5.58 -8.40
C THR A 122 6.11 -5.17 -8.55
N SER A 123 7.01 -6.10 -8.23
CA SER A 123 8.45 -5.93 -8.32
C SER A 123 9.10 -7.10 -9.04
N ALA A 124 10.32 -6.91 -9.57
CA ALA A 124 11.07 -7.99 -10.20
C ALA A 124 11.29 -9.18 -9.24
N ALA A 125 10.94 -10.39 -9.66
CA ALA A 125 11.02 -11.58 -8.80
C ALA A 125 12.45 -11.88 -8.34
N ALA A 126 13.44 -11.71 -9.24
CA ALA A 126 14.84 -11.93 -8.90
C ALA A 126 15.31 -11.06 -7.72
N THR A 127 14.86 -9.80 -7.66
CA THR A 127 15.19 -8.87 -6.58
C THR A 127 14.48 -9.26 -5.29
N VAL A 128 13.17 -9.50 -5.35
CA VAL A 128 12.38 -9.87 -4.16
C VAL A 128 12.87 -11.18 -3.58
N ASP A 129 13.02 -12.22 -4.40
CA ASP A 129 13.44 -13.55 -3.95
C ASP A 129 14.87 -13.54 -3.38
N ALA A 130 15.76 -12.68 -3.87
CA ALA A 130 17.08 -12.49 -3.28
C ALA A 130 16.98 -11.91 -1.86
N LEU A 131 16.21 -10.83 -1.70
CA LEU A 131 15.98 -10.22 -0.38
C LEU A 131 15.29 -11.19 0.59
N VAL A 132 14.31 -11.96 0.11
CA VAL A 132 13.62 -12.95 0.96
C VAL A 132 14.58 -14.04 1.45
N ARG A 133 15.51 -14.50 0.60
CA ARG A 133 16.53 -15.47 1.05
C ARG A 133 17.48 -14.89 2.10
N GLU A 134 17.76 -13.60 2.05
CA GLU A 134 18.73 -12.94 2.94
C GLU A 134 18.09 -12.50 4.27
N GLN A 135 16.85 -12.01 4.22
CA GLN A 135 16.22 -11.26 5.32
C GLN A 135 14.81 -11.75 5.65
N GLY A 136 14.31 -12.78 4.97
CA GLY A 136 12.89 -13.16 5.01
C GLY A 136 12.00 -12.17 4.25
N PRO A 137 10.68 -12.42 4.18
CA PRO A 137 9.74 -11.58 3.44
C PRO A 137 9.41 -10.24 4.12
N VAL A 138 10.35 -9.65 4.86
CA VAL A 138 10.18 -8.35 5.53
C VAL A 138 9.87 -7.21 4.55
N GLY A 139 10.43 -7.26 3.33
CA GLY A 139 10.16 -6.30 2.27
C GLY A 139 8.69 -6.29 1.83
N PRO A 140 8.14 -7.42 1.33
CA PRO A 140 6.72 -7.54 1.00
C PRO A 140 5.78 -7.16 2.16
N VAL A 141 6.12 -7.55 3.40
CA VAL A 141 5.34 -7.17 4.59
C VAL A 141 5.33 -5.65 4.81
N GLY A 142 6.50 -5.01 4.74
CA GLY A 142 6.62 -3.55 4.88
C GLY A 142 5.89 -2.79 3.77
N VAL A 143 5.98 -3.26 2.52
CA VAL A 143 5.26 -2.68 1.38
C VAL A 143 3.75 -2.73 1.60
N GLY A 144 3.24 -3.90 1.98
CA GLY A 144 1.81 -4.08 2.24
C GLY A 144 1.29 -3.21 3.39
N ALA A 145 2.05 -3.14 4.50
CA ALA A 145 1.67 -2.35 5.66
C ALA A 145 1.74 -0.83 5.42
N GLY A 146 2.71 -0.39 4.61
CA GLY A 146 2.77 0.98 4.13
C GLY A 146 1.52 1.36 3.33
N TRP A 147 1.07 0.47 2.44
CA TRP A 147 -0.18 0.67 1.71
C TRP A 147 -1.40 0.66 2.61
N ASP A 148 -1.54 -0.25 3.56
CA ASP A 148 -2.62 -0.25 4.56
C ASP A 148 -2.74 1.13 5.24
N THR A 149 -1.60 1.71 5.65
CA THR A 149 -1.53 3.02 6.31
C THR A 149 -1.94 4.17 5.38
N ALA A 150 -1.42 4.22 4.15
CA ALA A 150 -1.81 5.24 3.17
C ALA A 150 -3.31 5.15 2.85
N LEU A 151 -3.81 3.92 2.73
CA LEU A 151 -5.19 3.62 2.44
C LEU A 151 -6.11 3.95 3.63
N LEU A 152 -5.68 3.85 4.89
CA LEU A 152 -6.42 4.43 6.02
C LEU A 152 -6.68 5.93 5.81
N ALA A 153 -5.69 6.70 5.38
CA ALA A 153 -5.87 8.13 5.11
C ALA A 153 -6.85 8.39 3.94
N LEU A 154 -6.84 7.55 2.90
CA LEU A 154 -7.77 7.66 1.77
C LEU A 154 -9.23 7.43 2.20
N ASP A 155 -9.47 6.46 3.09
CA ASP A 155 -10.79 6.18 3.64
C ASP A 155 -11.35 7.38 4.44
N HIS A 156 -10.51 8.01 5.26
CA HIS A 156 -10.86 9.26 5.93
C HIS A 156 -11.13 10.41 4.94
N HIS A 157 -10.32 10.54 3.90
CA HIS A 157 -10.53 11.55 2.87
C HIS A 157 -11.87 11.38 2.15
N LEU A 158 -12.23 10.16 1.75
CA LEU A 158 -13.46 9.85 1.03
C LEU A 158 -14.72 10.00 1.91
N SER A 159 -14.63 9.65 3.19
CA SER A 159 -15.74 9.81 4.15
C SER A 159 -15.94 11.27 4.61
N GLY A 160 -14.98 12.16 4.33
CA GLY A 160 -14.97 13.53 4.85
C GLY A 160 -14.66 13.60 6.35
N THR A 161 -14.22 12.50 6.95
CA THR A 161 -13.82 12.46 8.36
C THR A 161 -12.47 13.16 8.53
N PRO A 162 -12.34 14.18 9.38
CA PRO A 162 -11.06 14.83 9.63
C PRO A 162 -10.00 13.81 10.09
N PHE A 163 -8.85 13.80 9.40
CA PHE A 163 -7.73 12.94 9.73
C PHE A 163 -6.43 13.74 9.65
N ASP A 164 -5.83 13.98 10.81
CA ASP A 164 -4.53 14.62 10.91
C ASP A 164 -3.45 13.53 10.84
N ARG A 165 -2.81 13.40 9.69
CA ARG A 165 -1.75 12.41 9.44
C ARG A 165 -0.53 12.61 10.34
N THR A 166 -0.22 13.86 10.67
CA THR A 166 0.92 14.19 11.53
C THR A 166 0.62 13.79 12.97
N ALA A 167 -0.56 14.13 13.48
CA ALA A 167 -0.98 13.72 14.83
C ALA A 167 -1.23 12.22 14.94
N TRP A 168 -1.64 11.56 13.85
CA TRP A 168 -1.73 10.10 13.79
C TRP A 168 -0.36 9.45 13.91
N THR A 169 0.64 9.98 13.21
CA THR A 169 2.01 9.43 13.23
C THR A 169 2.56 9.46 14.65
N GLY A 170 2.89 8.28 15.20
CA GLY A 170 3.43 8.13 16.55
C GLY A 170 2.38 8.01 17.66
N SER A 171 1.08 8.07 17.35
CA SER A 171 0.02 7.81 18.32
C SER A 171 -0.03 6.34 18.74
N PRO A 172 -0.56 6.00 19.94
CA PRO A 172 -0.80 4.61 20.34
C PRO A 172 -1.65 3.85 19.32
N GLU A 173 -2.68 4.49 18.77
CA GLU A 173 -3.57 3.90 17.77
C GLU A 173 -2.84 3.57 16.47
N SER A 174 -1.91 4.43 16.03
CA SER A 174 -1.10 4.16 14.83
C SER A 174 -0.18 2.98 15.00
N ARG A 175 0.38 2.80 16.21
CA ARG A 175 1.22 1.65 16.56
C ARG A 175 0.41 0.37 16.61
N THR A 176 -0.78 0.39 17.21
CA THR A 176 -1.70 -0.75 17.20
C THR A 176 -2.10 -1.12 15.77
N TYR A 177 -2.46 -0.14 14.94
CA TYR A 177 -2.80 -0.37 13.53
C TYR A 177 -1.64 -1.00 12.75
N ALA A 178 -0.43 -0.46 12.90
CA ALA A 178 0.76 -0.97 12.23
C ALA A 178 1.09 -2.41 12.64
N ARG A 179 1.06 -2.75 13.94
CA ARG A 179 1.30 -4.12 14.43
C ARG A 179 0.31 -5.13 13.86
N LEU A 180 -0.97 -4.78 13.83
CA LEU A 180 -2.01 -5.64 13.28
C LEU A 180 -1.86 -5.81 11.77
N SER A 181 -1.47 -4.74 11.06
CA SER A 181 -1.17 -4.80 9.63
C SER A 181 0.07 -5.66 9.35
N HIS A 182 1.17 -5.49 10.09
CA HIS A 182 2.37 -6.33 9.98
C HIS A 182 2.04 -7.79 10.21
N ARG A 183 1.23 -8.11 11.23
CA ARG A 183 0.79 -9.49 11.47
C ARG A 183 0.01 -10.05 10.28
N ALA A 184 -1.00 -9.33 9.80
CA ALA A 184 -1.83 -9.79 8.68
C ALA A 184 -1.02 -10.02 7.41
N TRP A 185 -0.03 -9.15 7.11
CA TRP A 185 0.88 -9.35 5.98
C TRP A 185 1.91 -10.45 6.22
N GLY A 186 2.38 -10.63 7.45
CA GLY A 186 3.23 -11.75 7.85
C GLY A 186 2.54 -13.09 7.62
N ASP A 187 1.26 -13.20 7.97
CA ASP A 187 0.45 -14.39 7.72
C ASP A 187 0.29 -14.65 6.20
N ALA A 188 0.05 -13.60 5.40
CA ALA A 188 -0.02 -13.71 3.93
C ALA A 188 1.32 -14.15 3.30
N ALA A 189 2.43 -13.60 3.79
CA ALA A 189 3.78 -14.02 3.40
C ALA A 189 4.09 -15.46 3.81
N GLY A 190 3.69 -15.86 5.00
CA GLY A 190 3.83 -17.23 5.47
C GLY A 190 3.08 -18.22 4.58
N ALA A 191 1.86 -17.88 4.15
CA ALA A 191 1.09 -18.70 3.24
C ALA A 191 1.73 -18.85 1.85
N TYR A 192 2.35 -17.78 1.31
CA TYR A 192 2.97 -17.81 -0.02
C TYR A 192 4.33 -18.52 -0.03
N TRP A 193 5.21 -18.24 0.94
CA TRP A 193 6.54 -18.85 1.05
C TRP A 193 6.58 -20.15 1.86
N ASP A 194 5.43 -20.67 2.30
CA ASP A 194 5.31 -21.88 3.13
C ASP A 194 6.16 -21.79 4.41
N LEU A 195 6.06 -20.66 5.11
CA LEU A 195 6.80 -20.42 6.35
C LEU A 195 6.07 -21.02 7.55
N ASP A 196 6.84 -21.53 8.52
CA ASP A 196 6.28 -21.92 9.81
C ASP A 196 5.94 -20.70 10.69
N ALA A 197 5.24 -20.96 11.80
CA ALA A 197 4.78 -19.91 12.70
C ALA A 197 5.93 -19.10 13.33
N ASP A 198 7.06 -19.75 13.65
CA ASP A 198 8.21 -19.08 14.25
C ASP A 198 8.88 -18.13 13.25
N ALA A 199 8.98 -18.53 11.98
CA ALA A 199 9.48 -17.67 10.92
C ALA A 199 8.55 -16.48 10.65
N VAL A 200 7.22 -16.68 10.66
CA VAL A 200 6.25 -15.58 10.56
C VAL A 200 6.40 -14.62 11.75
N ASP A 201 6.48 -15.14 12.98
CA ASP A 201 6.68 -14.33 14.19
C ASP A 201 7.97 -13.49 14.12
N ALA A 202 9.06 -14.06 13.61
CA ALA A 202 10.33 -13.35 13.42
C ALA A 202 10.22 -12.22 12.39
N VAL A 203 9.54 -12.45 11.26
CA VAL A 203 9.29 -11.42 10.23
C VAL A 203 8.45 -10.28 10.80
N VAL A 204 7.37 -10.60 11.52
CA VAL A 204 6.49 -9.60 12.15
C VAL A 204 7.25 -8.80 13.21
N ALA A 205 8.02 -9.47 14.06
CA ALA A 205 8.85 -8.79 15.07
C ALA A 205 9.90 -7.86 14.45
N PHE A 206 10.49 -8.26 13.31
CA PHE A 206 11.41 -7.39 12.58
C PHE A 206 10.69 -6.16 12.00
N ALA A 207 9.52 -6.36 11.37
CA ALA A 207 8.70 -5.27 10.84
C ALA A 207 8.28 -4.29 11.95
N ASP A 208 7.86 -4.79 13.11
CA ASP A 208 7.53 -3.97 14.27
C ASP A 208 8.71 -3.15 14.81
N GLN A 209 9.95 -3.61 14.64
CA GLN A 209 11.13 -2.86 15.08
C GLN A 209 11.53 -1.75 14.11
N HIS A 210 11.24 -1.90 12.81
CA HIS A 210 11.79 -1.03 11.77
C HIS A 210 10.75 -0.14 11.08
N PHE A 211 9.46 -0.53 11.13
CA PHE A 211 8.40 0.13 10.37
C PHE A 211 7.27 0.71 11.25
N LEU A 212 7.43 0.70 12.58
CA LEU A 212 6.46 1.37 13.45
C LEU A 212 6.51 2.90 13.32
N PRO A 213 5.35 3.58 13.27
CA PRO A 213 5.31 5.04 13.24
C PRO A 213 5.87 5.65 14.54
N GLY A 214 6.71 6.68 14.39
CA GLY A 214 7.12 7.58 15.47
C GLY A 214 8.38 7.17 16.25
N ASP A 215 9.19 6.26 15.74
CA ASP A 215 10.56 6.08 16.23
C ASP A 215 11.50 7.00 15.43
N GLU A 216 11.47 8.30 15.74
CA GLU A 216 12.65 9.12 15.54
C GLU A 216 13.73 8.59 16.49
N VAL A 217 14.79 8.02 15.92
CA VAL A 217 16.04 7.81 16.64
C VAL A 217 16.45 9.18 17.16
N GLY A 218 16.36 9.36 18.47
CA GLY A 218 16.90 10.54 19.13
C GLY A 218 18.34 10.76 18.71
N GLU A 219 18.64 12.03 18.43
CA GLU A 219 19.95 12.69 18.24
C GLU A 219 21.22 11.83 18.38
#